data_AF-A0A2E7TYV2-F1
#
_entry.id   AF-A0A2E7TYV2-F1
#
_cell.length_a   1.000
_cell.length_b   1.000
_cell.length_c   1.000
_cell.angle_alpha   90.00
_cell.angle_beta   90.00
_cell.angle_gamma   90.00
#
_symmetry.space_group_name_H-M   'P 1'
#
loop_
_entity.id
_entity.type
_entity.pdbx_description
1 polymer ?
#
loop_
_entity_poly.entity_id
_entity_poly.type
_entity_poly.pdbx_seq_one_letter_code
_entity_poly.pdbx_strand_id
1 'polypeptide(L)'
;MSLGVTEINFVVTNLEAIREFYDVIAVERSTTGKAGPYTEITTVATRLTLVDGKTLYTFVDRDVNEDYYYRVRYYSTTSGVSSAPGDPVQGSQDPALLVLTVDELKTNYLFGLDMTDDQGNEFPESLYEWYIKSAVSLAEQQLDLPIRPIKFSEEPEQLDLFRQDYNKFVQLQLNNFPVLSVEEVKIVVPTDQTVINYNLDWLQIDKIAGQLNIIPGSGNSGVMALGAAGVMLPFYYRSTNYLPLVFKVKYTAGFTDVPYSIKNYVGMMAAIGPLHLAGDLIIGAGISQQTIGMDGLTQQISSTASATNSGFGARIVNYTKQLQRERETIRAYYKGAMMVVA
;
A
#
# COMPACT_ATOMS: atom_id res chain seq x y z
N MET A 1 -4.91 -13.87 21.84
CA MET A 1 -4.04 -13.93 20.65
C MET A 1 -4.91 -13.68 19.45
N SER A 2 -4.84 -12.49 18.87
CA SER A 2 -5.45 -12.24 17.56
C SER A 2 -4.74 -13.15 16.56
N LEU A 3 -5.47 -14.04 15.89
CA LEU A 3 -4.94 -14.81 14.79
C LEU A 3 -4.65 -13.79 13.67
N GLY A 4 -3.37 -13.55 13.40
CA GLY A 4 -2.97 -12.71 12.27
C GLY A 4 -3.58 -13.28 10.99
N VAL A 5 -4.04 -12.39 10.10
CA VAL A 5 -4.56 -12.76 8.79
C VAL A 5 -3.62 -12.17 7.76
N THR A 6 -3.06 -13.00 6.88
CA THR A 6 -2.15 -12.56 5.83
C THR A 6 -2.78 -12.86 4.48
N GLU A 7 -2.94 -11.81 3.68
CA GLU A 7 -3.37 -11.92 2.29
C GLU A 7 -2.13 -12.00 1.40
N ILE A 8 -1.98 -13.13 0.71
CA ILE A 8 -0.92 -13.33 -0.28
C ILE A 8 -1.53 -13.14 -1.66
N ASN A 9 -0.93 -12.22 -2.43
CA ASN A 9 -1.33 -11.94 -3.80
C ASN A 9 -0.37 -12.62 -4.78
N PHE A 10 -0.93 -13.31 -5.76
CA PHE A 10 -0.20 -13.98 -6.83
C PHE A 10 -0.66 -13.45 -8.18
N VAL A 11 0.30 -13.07 -9.02
CA VAL A 11 0.04 -12.68 -10.40
C VAL A 11 0.31 -13.87 -11.30
N VAL A 12 -0.70 -14.27 -12.07
CA VAL A 12 -0.61 -15.31 -13.09
C VAL A 12 -0.27 -14.66 -14.42
N THR A 13 0.98 -14.81 -14.85
CA THR A 13 1.43 -14.39 -16.18
C THR A 13 1.05 -15.43 -17.23
N ASN A 14 0.66 -15.00 -18.43
CA ASN A 14 0.31 -15.90 -19.55
C ASN A 14 -0.82 -16.90 -19.23
N LEU A 15 -1.93 -16.37 -18.67
CA LEU A 15 -3.10 -17.15 -18.23
C LEU A 15 -3.67 -18.09 -19.29
N GLU A 16 -3.75 -17.66 -20.55
CA GLU A 16 -4.30 -18.47 -21.64
C GLU A 16 -3.54 -19.78 -21.81
N ALA A 17 -2.20 -19.72 -21.88
CA ALA A 17 -1.35 -20.90 -22.00
C ALA A 17 -1.43 -21.82 -20.76
N ILE A 18 -1.57 -21.24 -19.56
CA ILE A 18 -1.68 -22.02 -18.32
C ILE A 18 -3.01 -22.78 -18.27
N ARG A 19 -4.10 -22.16 -18.72
CA ARG A 19 -5.45 -22.74 -18.72
C ARG A 19 -5.64 -23.89 -19.71
N GLU A 20 -4.74 -24.04 -20.69
CA GLU A 20 -4.74 -25.21 -21.58
C GLU A 20 -4.42 -26.51 -20.83
N PHE A 21 -3.63 -26.43 -19.74
CA PHE A 21 -3.13 -27.59 -19.02
C PHE A 21 -3.65 -27.69 -17.59
N TYR A 22 -3.99 -26.57 -16.96
CA TYR A 22 -4.32 -26.49 -15.53
C TYR A 22 -5.61 -25.69 -15.29
N ASP A 23 -6.29 -25.98 -14.19
CA ASP A 23 -7.59 -25.39 -13.86
C ASP A 23 -7.64 -24.75 -12.46
N VAL A 24 -6.70 -25.10 -11.58
CA VAL A 24 -6.64 -24.56 -10.21
C VAL A 24 -5.22 -24.21 -9.77
N ILE A 25 -5.13 -23.32 -8.79
CA ILE A 25 -3.90 -22.91 -8.12
C ILE A 25 -3.85 -23.54 -6.73
N ALA A 26 -2.76 -24.27 -6.47
CA ALA A 26 -2.38 -24.76 -5.16
C ALA A 26 -1.34 -23.83 -4.54
N VAL A 27 -1.53 -23.49 -3.26
CA VAL A 27 -0.61 -22.62 -2.51
C VAL A 27 0.21 -23.50 -1.58
N GLU A 28 1.53 -23.36 -1.65
CA GLU A 28 2.48 -24.01 -0.76
C GLU A 28 3.16 -22.99 0.14
N ARG A 29 3.46 -23.40 1.38
CA ARG A 29 4.08 -22.56 2.41
C ARG A 29 5.35 -23.21 2.94
N SER A 30 6.40 -22.42 3.13
CA SER A 30 7.58 -22.79 3.89
C SER A 30 7.63 -22.02 5.20
N THR A 31 7.87 -22.73 6.30
CA THR A 31 7.94 -22.16 7.65
C THR A 31 9.36 -21.91 8.14
N THR A 32 10.36 -22.23 7.33
CA THR A 32 11.79 -22.17 7.70
C THR A 32 12.60 -21.26 6.75
N GLY A 33 11.94 -20.35 6.05
CA GLY A 33 12.55 -19.37 5.12
C GLY A 33 12.48 -19.73 3.63
N LYS A 34 12.96 -18.81 2.76
CA LYS A 34 12.84 -18.85 1.28
C LYS A 34 13.28 -20.18 0.66
N ALA A 35 14.37 -20.77 1.16
CA ALA A 35 14.95 -22.02 0.66
C ALA A 35 14.51 -23.27 1.44
N GLY A 36 13.58 -23.14 2.38
CA GLY A 36 13.09 -24.25 3.20
C GLY A 36 12.19 -25.22 2.43
N PRO A 37 11.79 -26.35 3.05
CA PRO A 37 10.75 -27.21 2.50
C PRO A 37 9.42 -26.46 2.41
N TYR A 38 8.69 -26.69 1.32
CA TYR A 38 7.35 -26.14 1.10
C TYR A 38 6.31 -27.25 1.19
N THR A 39 5.22 -26.97 1.90
CA THR A 39 4.09 -27.87 2.08
C THR A 39 2.82 -27.19 1.55
N GLU A 40 2.01 -27.92 0.79
CA GLU A 40 0.71 -27.41 0.33
C GLU A 40 -0.20 -27.10 1.52
N ILE A 41 -0.74 -25.88 1.57
CA ILE A 41 -1.70 -25.43 2.59
C ILE A 41 -3.13 -25.37 2.07
N THR A 42 -3.30 -25.36 0.75
CA THR A 42 -4.60 -25.56 0.11
C THR A 42 -5.03 -27.02 0.15
N THR A 43 -6.33 -27.24 0.17
CA THR A 43 -6.97 -28.56 -0.02
C THR A 43 -7.71 -28.56 -1.35
N VAL A 44 -8.16 -29.71 -1.82
CA VAL A 44 -8.97 -29.81 -3.05
C VAL A 44 -10.17 -28.85 -3.05
N ALA A 45 -10.76 -28.58 -1.87
CA ALA A 45 -11.89 -27.66 -1.72
C ALA A 45 -11.50 -26.17 -1.62
N THR A 46 -10.23 -25.85 -1.30
CA THR A 46 -9.77 -24.47 -1.05
C THR A 46 -8.75 -23.97 -2.07
N ARG A 47 -8.40 -24.79 -3.08
CA ARG A 47 -7.61 -24.34 -4.24
C ARG A 47 -8.37 -23.27 -5.01
N LEU A 48 -7.63 -22.31 -5.56
CA LEU A 48 -8.20 -21.18 -6.29
C LEU A 48 -8.46 -21.58 -7.74
N THR A 49 -9.69 -21.49 -8.21
CA THR A 49 -10.02 -21.78 -9.62
C THR A 49 -9.47 -20.71 -10.54
N LEU A 50 -8.81 -21.12 -11.63
CA LEU A 50 -8.38 -20.20 -12.68
C LEU A 50 -9.60 -19.70 -13.46
N VAL A 51 -9.83 -18.39 -13.43
CA VAL A 51 -10.96 -17.73 -14.10
C VAL A 51 -10.43 -16.96 -15.31
N ASP A 52 -11.16 -17.02 -16.42
CA ASP A 52 -10.81 -16.30 -17.63
C ASP A 52 -10.69 -14.80 -17.40
N GLY A 53 -9.66 -14.18 -17.99
CA GLY A 53 -9.39 -12.74 -17.83
C GLY A 53 -8.95 -12.29 -16.42
N LYS A 54 -8.88 -13.18 -15.43
CA LYS A 54 -8.40 -12.86 -14.06
C LYS A 54 -6.94 -13.25 -13.89
N THR A 55 -6.06 -12.26 -13.74
CA THR A 55 -4.62 -12.45 -13.57
C THR A 55 -4.14 -12.31 -12.12
N LEU A 56 -4.90 -11.64 -11.26
CA LEU A 56 -4.57 -11.47 -9.84
C LEU A 56 -5.40 -12.40 -8.96
N TYR A 57 -4.73 -13.22 -8.15
CA TYR A 57 -5.36 -14.15 -7.21
C TYR A 57 -4.88 -13.89 -5.80
N THR A 58 -5.80 -13.95 -4.85
CA THR A 58 -5.52 -13.70 -3.43
C THR A 58 -5.83 -14.95 -2.62
N PHE A 59 -4.88 -15.36 -1.79
CA PHE A 59 -5.07 -16.42 -0.80
C PHE A 59 -4.93 -15.83 0.60
N VAL A 60 -5.78 -16.26 1.53
CA VAL A 60 -5.76 -15.78 2.91
C VAL A 60 -5.27 -16.90 3.82
N ASP A 61 -4.06 -16.75 4.35
CA ASP A 61 -3.56 -17.62 5.41
C ASP A 61 -3.95 -17.05 6.78
N ARG A 62 -4.50 -17.91 7.64
CA ARG A 62 -4.95 -17.59 9.00
C ARG A 62 -3.98 -18.09 10.08
N ASP A 63 -2.99 -18.87 9.69
CA ASP A 63 -1.89 -19.32 10.55
C ASP A 63 -0.63 -18.53 10.17
N VAL A 64 -0.51 -17.31 10.68
CA VAL A 64 0.47 -16.33 10.23
C VAL A 64 1.75 -16.34 11.07
N ASN A 65 2.88 -16.32 10.35
CA ASN A 65 4.17 -15.83 10.81
C ASN A 65 4.82 -15.04 9.66
N GLU A 66 5.42 -13.90 9.96
CA GLU A 66 6.09 -12.99 9.01
C GLU A 66 7.28 -13.65 8.28
N ASP A 67 7.84 -14.71 8.86
CA ASP A 67 8.96 -15.48 8.32
C ASP A 67 8.55 -16.53 7.28
N TYR A 68 7.25 -16.69 7.02
CA TYR A 68 6.75 -17.70 6.10
C TYR A 68 6.89 -17.24 4.65
N TYR A 69 7.25 -18.17 3.78
CA TYR A 69 7.31 -17.97 2.33
C TYR A 69 6.24 -18.81 1.66
N TYR A 70 5.66 -18.29 0.60
CA TYR A 70 4.54 -18.86 -0.13
C TYR A 70 4.91 -18.96 -1.59
N ARG A 71 4.50 -20.03 -2.24
CA ARG A 71 4.63 -20.16 -3.69
C ARG A 71 3.43 -20.89 -4.25
N VAL A 72 3.23 -20.76 -5.54
CA VAL A 72 2.09 -21.38 -6.23
C VAL A 72 2.53 -22.51 -7.14
N ARG A 73 1.64 -23.50 -7.27
CA ARG A 73 1.67 -24.48 -8.35
C ARG A 73 0.33 -24.50 -9.04
N TYR A 74 0.35 -24.68 -10.36
CA TYR A 74 -0.85 -24.95 -11.12
C TYR A 74 -1.12 -26.46 -11.09
N TYR A 75 -2.37 -26.82 -10.92
CA TYR A 75 -2.82 -28.20 -10.85
C TYR A 75 -3.96 -28.41 -11.84
N SER A 76 -4.01 -29.61 -12.42
CA SER A 76 -5.07 -30.05 -13.32
C SER A 76 -5.94 -31.06 -12.59
N THR A 77 -7.20 -30.72 -12.29
CA THR A 77 -8.11 -31.66 -11.61
C THR A 77 -8.45 -32.87 -12.47
N THR A 78 -8.35 -32.75 -13.80
CA THR A 78 -8.64 -33.83 -14.75
C THR A 78 -7.48 -34.82 -14.90
N SER A 79 -6.25 -34.32 -15.06
CA SER A 79 -5.07 -35.18 -15.29
C SER A 79 -4.29 -35.53 -14.03
N GLY A 80 -4.53 -34.80 -12.93
CA GLY A 80 -3.81 -34.97 -11.66
C GLY A 80 -2.37 -34.44 -11.67
N VAL A 81 -1.94 -33.79 -12.76
CA VAL A 81 -0.58 -33.28 -12.95
C VAL A 81 -0.44 -31.89 -12.33
N SER A 82 0.73 -31.62 -11.73
CA SER A 82 1.12 -30.30 -11.22
C SER A 82 2.25 -29.68 -12.04
N SER A 83 2.26 -28.34 -12.11
CA SER A 83 3.36 -27.58 -12.69
C SER A 83 4.59 -27.59 -11.78
N ALA A 84 5.71 -27.08 -12.32
CA ALA A 84 6.81 -26.63 -11.48
C ALA A 84 6.31 -25.53 -10.51
N PRO A 85 6.86 -25.46 -9.28
CA PRO A 85 6.57 -24.37 -8.36
C PRO A 85 7.06 -23.05 -8.93
N GLY A 86 6.24 -22.00 -8.77
CA GLY A 86 6.65 -20.63 -9.04
C GLY A 86 7.62 -20.11 -7.98
N ASP A 87 8.05 -18.86 -8.19
CA ASP A 87 8.99 -18.22 -7.29
C ASP A 87 8.37 -17.96 -5.91
N PRO A 88 9.13 -18.20 -4.83
CA PRO A 88 8.64 -17.99 -3.49
C PRO A 88 8.58 -16.52 -3.11
N VAL A 89 7.44 -16.16 -2.54
CA VAL A 89 7.03 -14.84 -2.10
C VAL A 89 6.90 -14.85 -0.58
N GLN A 90 7.48 -13.88 0.12
CA GLN A 90 7.29 -13.79 1.57
C GLN A 90 5.83 -13.46 1.90
N GLY A 91 5.22 -14.18 2.85
CA GLY A 91 3.81 -14.04 3.20
C GLY A 91 3.46 -12.69 3.75
N SER A 92 4.36 -12.15 4.57
CA SER A 92 4.36 -10.71 4.85
C SER A 92 4.93 -9.99 3.62
N GLN A 93 4.19 -9.98 2.51
CA GLN A 93 4.42 -8.92 1.54
C GLN A 93 4.03 -7.64 2.27
N ASP A 94 5.05 -6.88 2.69
CA ASP A 94 4.83 -5.52 3.14
C ASP A 94 3.90 -4.84 2.12
N PRO A 95 2.76 -4.26 2.53
CA PRO A 95 1.83 -3.64 1.60
C PRO A 95 2.51 -2.60 0.68
N ALA A 96 3.68 -2.08 1.07
CA ALA A 96 4.53 -1.28 0.20
C ALA A 96 4.95 -1.97 -1.11
N LEU A 97 5.21 -3.28 -1.11
CA LEU A 97 5.60 -4.04 -2.31
C LEU A 97 4.41 -4.30 -3.26
N LEU A 98 3.17 -4.14 -2.78
CA LEU A 98 1.98 -4.11 -3.64
C LEU A 98 1.87 -2.78 -4.40
N VAL A 99 2.44 -1.69 -3.84
CA VAL A 99 2.47 -0.38 -4.49
C VAL A 99 3.43 -0.37 -5.66
N LEU A 100 4.61 -0.98 -5.52
CA LEU A 100 5.63 -1.07 -6.56
C LEU A 100 6.46 -2.34 -6.36
N THR A 101 6.58 -3.16 -7.41
CA THR A 101 7.43 -4.37 -7.35
C THR A 101 8.89 -4.04 -7.68
N VAL A 102 9.81 -4.91 -7.28
CA VAL A 102 11.24 -4.77 -7.64
C VAL A 102 11.44 -4.78 -9.15
N ASP A 103 10.69 -5.62 -9.88
CA ASP A 103 10.76 -5.68 -11.35
C ASP A 103 10.22 -4.41 -12.01
N GLU A 104 9.13 -3.84 -11.51
CA GLU A 104 8.61 -2.55 -11.97
C GLU A 104 9.62 -1.43 -11.71
N LEU A 105 10.30 -1.45 -10.57
CA LEU A 105 11.35 -0.48 -10.24
C LEU A 105 12.51 -0.57 -11.24
N LYS A 106 13.03 -1.79 -11.47
CA LYS A 106 14.13 -2.05 -12.40
C LYS A 106 13.76 -1.66 -13.84
N THR A 107 12.59 -2.08 -14.30
CA THR A 107 12.14 -1.91 -15.69
C THR A 107 11.79 -0.46 -16.01
N ASN A 108 11.12 0.26 -15.12
CA ASN A 108 10.60 1.60 -15.43
C ASN A 108 11.55 2.72 -15.01
N TYR A 109 12.28 2.56 -13.89
CA TYR A 109 13.05 3.67 -13.29
C TYR A 109 14.55 3.48 -13.33
N LEU A 110 15.03 2.24 -13.43
CA LEU A 110 16.46 1.90 -13.51
C LEU A 110 16.84 1.33 -14.89
N PHE A 111 15.98 1.51 -15.89
CA PHE A 111 16.21 1.03 -17.24
C PHE A 111 17.55 1.52 -17.81
N GLY A 112 18.29 0.59 -18.41
CA GLY A 112 19.54 0.83 -19.13
C GLY A 112 20.73 1.14 -18.22
N LEU A 113 20.63 0.89 -16.91
CA LEU A 113 21.69 1.14 -15.96
C LEU A 113 22.35 -0.17 -15.53
N ASP A 114 23.66 -0.11 -15.32
CA ASP A 114 24.39 -1.21 -14.71
C ASP A 114 24.21 -1.15 -13.19
N MET A 115 23.61 -2.20 -12.63
CA MET A 115 23.23 -2.31 -11.22
C MET A 115 24.04 -3.42 -10.54
N THR A 116 25.32 -3.47 -10.85
CA THR A 116 26.28 -4.40 -10.25
C THR A 116 27.22 -3.70 -9.27
N ASP A 117 27.79 -4.48 -8.36
CA ASP A 117 28.89 -4.06 -7.51
C ASP A 117 30.22 -3.99 -8.27
N ASP A 118 31.28 -3.54 -7.59
CA ASP A 118 32.65 -3.47 -8.13
C ASP A 118 33.22 -4.84 -8.57
N GLN A 119 32.58 -5.94 -8.15
CA GLN A 119 32.96 -7.32 -8.49
C GLN A 119 32.11 -7.90 -9.63
N GLY A 120 31.14 -7.13 -10.15
CA GLY A 120 30.22 -7.56 -11.21
C GLY A 120 29.03 -8.39 -10.72
N ASN A 121 28.79 -8.50 -9.41
CA ASN A 121 27.58 -9.13 -8.88
C ASN A 121 26.41 -8.14 -8.91
N GLU A 122 25.22 -8.58 -9.30
CA GLU A 122 24.02 -7.75 -9.22
C GLU A 122 23.70 -7.35 -7.77
N PHE A 123 23.16 -6.15 -7.58
CA PHE A 123 22.68 -5.74 -6.26
C PHE A 123 21.61 -6.71 -5.73
N PRO A 124 21.65 -7.04 -4.43
CA PRO A 124 20.73 -7.99 -3.84
C PRO A 124 19.29 -7.46 -3.89
N GLU A 125 18.33 -8.35 -4.11
CA GLU A 125 16.90 -8.03 -4.17
C GLU A 125 16.40 -7.28 -2.92
N SER A 126 16.92 -7.68 -1.74
CA SER A 126 16.61 -7.06 -0.45
C SER A 126 16.95 -5.57 -0.37
N LEU A 127 17.94 -5.12 -1.14
CA LEU A 127 18.30 -3.70 -1.23
C LEU A 127 17.16 -2.91 -1.88
N TYR A 128 16.63 -3.41 -3.00
CA TYR A 128 15.52 -2.77 -3.71
C TYR A 128 14.27 -2.76 -2.86
N GLU A 129 13.95 -3.87 -2.20
CA GLU A 129 12.81 -3.93 -1.29
C GLU A 129 12.92 -2.89 -0.16
N TRP A 130 14.10 -2.72 0.43
CA TRP A 130 14.32 -1.73 1.48
C TRP A 130 14.02 -0.31 0.98
N TYR A 131 14.52 0.06 -0.21
CA TYR A 131 14.28 1.37 -0.80
C TYR A 131 12.82 1.58 -1.20
N ILE A 132 12.12 0.53 -1.66
CA ILE A 132 10.68 0.60 -1.94
C ILE A 132 9.89 0.84 -0.65
N LYS A 133 10.14 0.05 0.40
CA LYS A 133 9.48 0.20 1.71
C LYS A 133 9.73 1.58 2.31
N SER A 134 10.98 2.06 2.24
CA SER A 134 11.36 3.40 2.69
C SER A 134 10.66 4.50 1.88
N ALA A 135 10.61 4.37 0.54
CA ALA A 135 9.96 5.33 -0.33
C ALA A 135 8.45 5.41 -0.11
N VAL A 136 7.76 4.28 0.07
CA VAL A 136 6.32 4.26 0.39
C VAL A 136 6.07 4.97 1.73
N SER A 137 6.83 4.64 2.77
CA SER A 137 6.69 5.27 4.09
C SER A 137 6.94 6.79 4.04
N LEU A 138 8.00 7.22 3.35
CA LEU A 138 8.30 8.62 3.15
C LEU A 138 7.24 9.33 2.31
N ALA A 139 6.69 8.68 1.28
CA ALA A 139 5.62 9.22 0.47
C ALA A 139 4.34 9.41 1.27
N GLU A 140 3.96 8.43 2.10
CA GLU A 140 2.83 8.55 3.02
C GLU A 140 3.00 9.73 3.98
N GLN A 141 4.19 9.89 4.57
CA GLN A 141 4.49 11.00 5.48
C GLN A 141 4.49 12.38 4.77
N GLN A 142 5.03 12.46 3.55
CA GLN A 142 5.13 13.73 2.81
C GLN A 142 3.81 14.18 2.19
N LEU A 143 2.99 13.24 1.74
CA LEU A 143 1.66 13.49 1.20
C LEU A 143 0.61 13.58 2.30
N ASP A 144 0.94 13.08 3.51
CA ASP A 144 0.03 12.95 4.64
C ASP A 144 -1.22 12.13 4.24
N LEU A 145 -0.98 11.06 3.49
CA LEU A 145 -1.99 10.27 2.80
C LEU A 145 -1.67 8.77 2.99
N PRO A 146 -2.59 7.95 3.51
CA PRO A 146 -2.41 6.50 3.54
C PRO A 146 -2.37 5.97 2.11
N ILE A 147 -1.24 5.42 1.70
CA ILE A 147 -1.10 4.73 0.41
C ILE A 147 -1.47 3.26 0.61
N ARG A 148 -0.89 2.66 1.66
CA ARG A 148 -1.19 1.30 2.11
C ARG A 148 -2.55 1.25 2.81
N PRO A 149 -3.30 0.15 2.68
CA PRO A 149 -4.52 -0.05 3.46
C PRO A 149 -4.20 -0.14 4.96
N ILE A 150 -4.68 0.84 5.74
CA ILE A 150 -4.56 0.90 7.20
C ILE A 150 -5.95 0.72 7.81
N LYS A 151 -6.07 -0.24 8.72
CA LYS A 151 -7.30 -0.49 9.48
C LYS A 151 -7.28 0.28 10.79
N PHE A 152 -8.25 1.17 10.99
CA PHE A 152 -8.48 1.92 12.23
C PHE A 152 -9.52 1.20 13.11
N SER A 153 -9.35 -0.11 13.32
CA SER A 153 -10.29 -0.95 14.07
C SER A 153 -10.00 -1.01 15.56
N GLU A 154 -8.72 -1.01 15.94
CA GLU A 154 -8.26 -1.10 17.34
C GLU A 154 -8.34 0.26 18.03
N GLU A 155 -7.87 1.30 17.34
CA GLU A 155 -7.99 2.69 17.74
C GLU A 155 -8.96 3.39 16.78
N PRO A 156 -10.28 3.33 17.04
CA PRO A 156 -11.25 4.02 16.21
C PRO A 156 -10.97 5.52 16.25
N GLU A 157 -11.11 6.16 15.09
CA GLU A 157 -10.95 7.60 15.01
C GLU A 157 -12.02 8.28 15.86
N GLN A 158 -11.57 9.21 16.70
CA GLN A 158 -12.42 9.95 17.60
C GLN A 158 -12.67 11.34 17.03
N LEU A 159 -13.94 11.65 16.79
CA LEU A 159 -14.36 12.93 16.25
C LEU A 159 -15.27 13.67 17.23
N ASP A 160 -15.17 14.99 17.17
CA ASP A 160 -15.99 15.88 17.95
C ASP A 160 -17.42 15.92 17.42
N LEU A 161 -18.35 16.20 18.31
CA LEU A 161 -19.74 16.43 17.96
C LEU A 161 -20.07 17.92 18.18
N PHE A 162 -20.44 18.60 17.10
CA PHE A 162 -21.14 19.88 17.20
C PHE A 162 -22.63 19.68 17.00
N ARG A 163 -23.43 20.30 17.86
CA ARG A 163 -24.89 20.21 17.77
C ARG A 163 -25.42 20.69 16.42
N GLN A 164 -24.75 21.65 15.81
CA GLN A 164 -25.14 22.22 14.51
C GLN A 164 -24.97 21.21 13.36
N ASP A 165 -24.08 20.22 13.50
CA ASP A 165 -23.83 19.23 12.46
C ASP A 165 -25.03 18.30 12.26
N TYR A 166 -25.90 18.14 13.27
CA TYR A 166 -27.17 17.43 13.10
C TYR A 166 -28.07 18.07 12.03
N ASN A 167 -28.03 19.40 11.87
CA ASN A 167 -28.76 20.08 10.80
C ASN A 167 -28.13 19.84 9.42
N LYS A 168 -26.89 19.37 9.37
CA LYS A 168 -26.14 19.00 8.16
C LYS A 168 -26.03 17.48 7.99
N PHE A 169 -26.95 16.70 8.57
CA PHE A 169 -26.92 15.24 8.53
C PHE A 169 -25.63 14.62 9.11
N VAL A 170 -25.11 15.22 10.19
CA VAL A 170 -23.91 14.75 10.91
C VAL A 170 -22.76 14.53 9.93
N GLN A 171 -22.36 15.61 9.28
CA GLN A 171 -21.20 15.63 8.39
C GLN A 171 -19.94 15.51 9.25
N LEU A 172 -19.24 14.38 9.11
CA LEU A 172 -17.97 14.08 9.75
C LEU A 172 -16.87 14.05 8.70
N GLN A 173 -15.78 14.75 8.96
CA GLN A 173 -14.58 14.71 8.14
C GLN A 173 -13.58 13.75 8.78
N LEU A 174 -13.24 12.67 8.07
CA LEU A 174 -12.21 11.73 8.51
C LEU A 174 -10.82 12.32 8.23
N ASN A 175 -9.88 12.06 9.13
CA ASN A 175 -8.51 12.54 9.01
C ASN A 175 -7.71 11.73 7.97
N ASN A 176 -7.99 10.44 7.84
CA ASN A 176 -7.31 9.56 6.88
C ASN A 176 -8.25 9.20 5.73
N PHE A 177 -7.80 9.46 4.51
CA PHE A 177 -8.55 9.17 3.28
C PHE A 177 -7.54 8.96 2.14
N PRO A 178 -7.90 8.26 1.05
CA PRO A 178 -9.22 7.75 0.72
C PRO A 178 -9.71 6.61 1.64
N VAL A 179 -11.02 6.49 1.78
CA VAL A 179 -11.69 5.49 2.63
C VAL A 179 -12.11 4.30 1.79
N LEU A 180 -11.70 3.10 2.18
CA LEU A 180 -12.08 1.85 1.50
C LEU A 180 -13.45 1.36 1.97
N SER A 181 -13.59 1.21 3.28
CA SER A 181 -14.77 0.69 3.96
C SER A 181 -14.91 1.28 5.35
N VAL A 182 -16.15 1.44 5.80
CA VAL A 182 -16.49 1.82 7.18
C VAL A 182 -17.17 0.63 7.83
N GLU A 183 -16.69 0.24 9.00
CA GLU A 183 -17.13 -0.95 9.73
C GLU A 183 -18.11 -0.59 10.86
N GLU A 184 -17.91 0.54 11.51
CA GLU A 184 -18.73 0.95 12.65
C GLU A 184 -18.69 2.48 12.81
N VAL A 185 -19.85 3.08 13.08
CA VAL A 185 -19.96 4.49 13.47
C VAL A 185 -20.85 4.53 14.71
N LYS A 186 -20.31 5.03 15.82
CA LYS A 186 -21.05 5.09 17.09
C LYS A 186 -20.72 6.32 17.90
N ILE A 187 -21.61 6.64 18.82
CA ILE A 187 -21.38 7.66 19.84
C ILE A 187 -21.12 6.97 21.17
N VAL A 188 -19.98 7.30 21.78
CA VAL A 188 -19.56 6.79 23.08
C VAL A 188 -19.31 7.98 24.01
N VAL A 189 -19.88 7.90 25.21
CA VAL A 189 -19.65 8.89 26.27
C VAL A 189 -18.40 8.54 27.08
N PRO A 190 -17.81 9.46 27.87
CA PRO A 190 -16.56 9.21 28.60
C PRO A 190 -16.53 8.01 29.55
N THR A 191 -17.69 7.45 29.90
CA THR A 191 -17.83 6.21 30.68
C THR A 191 -17.69 4.94 29.83
N ASP A 192 -17.26 5.06 28.57
CA ASP A 192 -17.22 4.02 27.54
C ASP A 192 -18.56 3.33 27.24
N GLN A 193 -19.67 3.96 27.66
CA GLN A 193 -21.01 3.50 27.30
C GLN A 193 -21.36 3.96 25.87
N THR A 194 -21.78 3.01 25.05
CA THR A 194 -22.30 3.30 23.70
C THR A 194 -23.71 3.85 23.82
N VAL A 195 -23.91 5.10 23.39
CA VAL A 195 -25.22 5.76 23.41
C VAL A 195 -26.01 5.45 22.15
N ILE A 196 -25.34 5.49 21.00
CA ILE A 196 -25.93 5.23 19.69
C ILE A 196 -24.95 4.39 18.89
N ASN A 197 -25.44 3.34 18.24
CA ASN A 197 -24.75 2.66 17.17
C ASN A 197 -25.54 2.87 15.89
N TYR A 198 -24.93 3.50 14.88
CA TYR A 198 -25.61 3.79 13.62
C TYR A 198 -25.59 2.57 12.71
N ASN A 199 -26.70 2.34 12.00
CA ASN A 199 -26.71 1.32 10.96
C ASN A 199 -25.82 1.78 9.79
N LEU A 200 -25.00 0.89 9.26
CA LEU A 200 -24.13 1.15 8.11
C LEU A 200 -24.93 1.56 6.87
N ASP A 201 -26.17 1.11 6.73
CA ASP A 201 -27.06 1.49 5.62
C ASP A 201 -27.41 3.00 5.62
N TRP A 202 -27.21 3.69 6.75
CA TRP A 202 -27.47 5.14 6.86
C TRP A 202 -26.26 5.98 6.45
N LEU A 203 -25.12 5.35 6.17
CA LEU A 203 -23.88 6.08 5.88
C LEU A 203 -23.80 6.42 4.39
N GLN A 204 -23.59 7.70 4.10
CA GLN A 204 -23.22 8.19 2.78
C GLN A 204 -21.78 8.70 2.86
N ILE A 205 -20.88 8.05 2.13
CA ILE A 205 -19.43 8.29 2.24
C ILE A 205 -18.91 8.79 0.89
N ASP A 206 -18.30 9.97 0.89
CA ASP A 206 -17.35 10.35 -0.14
C ASP A 206 -15.99 9.70 0.19
N LYS A 207 -15.68 8.62 -0.51
CA LYS A 207 -14.48 7.83 -0.29
C LYS A 207 -13.20 8.60 -0.57
N ILE A 208 -13.21 9.53 -1.52
CA ILE A 208 -11.99 10.26 -1.93
C ILE A 208 -11.71 11.39 -0.94
N ALA A 209 -12.74 12.16 -0.61
CA ALA A 209 -12.62 13.29 0.31
C ALA A 209 -12.61 12.87 1.78
N GLY A 210 -12.99 11.63 2.12
CA GLY A 210 -13.12 11.18 3.51
C GLY A 210 -14.31 11.79 4.25
N GLN A 211 -15.31 12.30 3.52
CA GLN A 211 -16.50 12.87 4.13
C GLN A 211 -17.53 11.78 4.39
N LEU A 212 -17.95 11.65 5.65
CA LEU A 212 -18.98 10.74 6.11
C LEU A 212 -20.22 11.54 6.51
N ASN A 213 -21.37 11.26 5.89
CA ASN A 213 -22.65 11.82 6.30
C ASN A 213 -23.57 10.70 6.78
N ILE A 214 -24.36 10.97 7.82
CA ILE A 214 -25.32 10.00 8.37
C ILE A 214 -26.73 10.45 7.98
N ILE A 215 -27.29 9.79 6.97
CA ILE A 215 -28.62 10.07 6.44
C ILE A 215 -29.54 8.89 6.78
N PRO A 216 -30.64 9.13 7.53
CA PRO A 216 -31.50 8.04 7.97
C PRO A 216 -32.22 7.42 6.77
N GLY A 217 -32.35 6.10 6.77
CA GLY A 217 -33.16 5.37 5.79
C GLY A 217 -34.65 5.78 5.82
N SER A 218 -35.36 5.52 4.71
CA SER A 218 -36.77 5.90 4.55
C SER A 218 -37.69 5.25 5.60
N GLY A 219 -38.25 6.07 6.48
CA GLY A 219 -39.24 5.70 7.51
C GLY A 219 -39.33 6.76 8.60
N ASN A 220 -40.53 6.97 9.18
CA ASN A 220 -40.77 7.98 10.24
C ASN A 220 -39.86 7.80 11.48
N SER A 221 -39.29 6.61 11.69
CA SER A 221 -38.40 6.30 12.82
C SER A 221 -36.97 6.80 12.63
N GLY A 222 -36.44 6.89 11.41
CA GLY A 222 -35.05 7.28 11.17
C GLY A 222 -34.79 8.78 11.38
N VAL A 223 -35.72 9.62 10.92
CA VAL A 223 -35.69 11.08 11.16
C VAL A 223 -35.93 11.39 12.64
N MET A 224 -36.80 10.64 13.31
CA MET A 224 -36.94 10.72 14.78
C MET A 224 -35.72 10.19 15.52
N ALA A 225 -34.98 9.20 15.02
CA ALA A 225 -33.79 8.68 15.71
C ALA A 225 -32.61 9.67 15.68
N LEU A 226 -32.32 10.30 14.54
CA LEU A 226 -31.34 11.39 14.48
C LEU A 226 -31.81 12.62 15.26
N GLY A 227 -33.10 12.95 15.15
CA GLY A 227 -33.71 14.08 15.85
C GLY A 227 -33.97 13.87 17.35
N ALA A 228 -34.07 12.64 17.86
CA ALA A 228 -34.28 12.35 19.27
C ALA A 228 -32.97 11.99 19.95
N ALA A 229 -32.16 11.09 19.38
CA ALA A 229 -30.94 10.65 20.02
C ALA A 229 -29.82 11.72 19.94
N GLY A 230 -29.75 12.47 18.84
CA GLY A 230 -28.85 13.63 18.71
C GLY A 230 -29.26 14.85 19.53
N VAL A 231 -30.56 15.01 19.77
CA VAL A 231 -31.10 16.08 20.62
C VAL A 231 -31.02 15.73 22.11
N MET A 232 -31.11 14.44 22.49
CA MET A 232 -31.02 13.97 23.88
C MET A 232 -29.61 14.03 24.47
N LEU A 233 -28.55 13.86 23.66
CA LEU A 233 -27.17 13.98 24.13
C LEU A 233 -26.87 15.37 24.76
N PRO A 234 -27.19 16.50 24.12
CA PRO A 234 -27.14 17.83 24.74
C PRO A 234 -28.06 18.01 25.96
N PHE A 235 -29.18 17.26 26.05
CA PHE A 235 -30.05 17.30 27.23
C PHE A 235 -29.40 16.64 28.46
N TYR A 236 -28.66 15.54 28.28
CA TYR A 236 -27.87 14.92 29.36
C TYR A 236 -26.70 15.81 29.82
N TYR A 237 -26.08 16.56 28.90
CA TYR A 237 -24.92 17.42 29.18
C TYR A 237 -25.24 18.91 29.38
N ARG A 238 -26.48 19.24 29.76
CA ARG A 238 -26.90 20.61 30.13
C ARG A 238 -26.60 21.68 29.06
N SER A 239 -27.08 21.47 27.83
CA SER A 239 -27.06 22.48 26.75
C SER A 239 -25.66 22.87 26.24
N THR A 240 -24.67 22.00 26.37
CA THR A 240 -23.40 22.20 25.65
C THR A 240 -23.62 21.96 24.15
N ASN A 241 -23.16 22.91 23.32
CA ASN A 241 -23.25 22.81 21.86
C ASN A 241 -22.11 22.00 21.23
N TYR A 242 -21.16 21.57 22.06
CA TYR A 242 -19.94 20.87 21.69
C TYR A 242 -19.70 19.73 22.68
N LEU A 243 -19.34 18.56 22.14
CA LEU A 243 -18.85 17.43 22.91
C LEU A 243 -17.58 16.88 22.23
N PRO A 244 -16.43 16.88 22.91
CA PRO A 244 -15.19 16.40 22.33
C PRO A 244 -15.16 14.88 22.22
N LEU A 245 -14.59 14.36 21.13
CA LEU A 245 -14.17 12.96 20.96
C LEU A 245 -15.25 11.90 21.24
N VAL A 246 -16.52 12.21 20.93
CA VAL A 246 -17.65 11.30 21.22
C VAL A 246 -17.98 10.36 20.07
N PHE A 247 -17.73 10.75 18.83
CA PHE A 247 -17.89 9.85 17.69
C PHE A 247 -16.69 8.92 17.64
N LYS A 248 -16.93 7.61 17.59
CA LYS A 248 -15.91 6.60 17.33
C LYS A 248 -16.23 5.96 15.97
N VAL A 249 -15.32 6.11 15.01
CA VAL A 249 -15.45 5.56 13.66
C VAL A 249 -14.38 4.50 13.44
N LYS A 250 -14.80 3.27 13.11
CA LYS A 250 -13.92 2.21 12.65
C LYS A 250 -14.01 2.11 11.15
N TYR A 251 -12.88 2.24 10.47
CA TYR A 251 -12.82 2.22 9.02
C TYR A 251 -11.44 1.78 8.53
N THR A 252 -11.35 1.45 7.26
CA THR A 252 -10.09 1.18 6.57
C THR A 252 -9.83 2.31 5.59
N ALA A 253 -8.66 2.94 5.65
CA ALA A 253 -8.21 3.97 4.72
C ALA A 253 -7.04 3.47 3.87
N GLY A 254 -6.90 4.00 2.66
CA GLY A 254 -5.87 3.63 1.70
C GLY A 254 -6.45 3.40 0.32
N PHE A 255 -5.61 2.95 -0.61
CA PHE A 255 -6.02 2.68 -1.99
C PHE A 255 -6.21 1.18 -2.21
N THR A 256 -7.27 0.79 -2.93
CA THR A 256 -7.41 -0.56 -3.47
C THR A 256 -6.45 -0.73 -4.64
N ASP A 257 -6.55 0.18 -5.61
CA ASP A 257 -5.63 0.29 -6.74
C ASP A 257 -4.92 1.64 -6.63
N VAL A 258 -3.61 1.61 -6.41
CA VAL A 258 -2.82 2.85 -6.27
C VAL A 258 -2.76 3.56 -7.64
N PRO A 259 -3.19 4.83 -7.72
CA PRO A 259 -3.14 5.61 -8.95
C PRO A 259 -1.71 5.70 -9.52
N TYR A 260 -1.59 5.67 -10.85
CA TYR A 260 -0.29 5.74 -11.52
C TYR A 260 0.53 6.97 -11.14
N SER A 261 -0.10 8.10 -10.81
CA SER A 261 0.62 9.29 -10.35
C SER A 261 1.33 9.07 -9.01
N ILE A 262 0.69 8.38 -8.06
CA ILE A 262 1.28 8.03 -6.77
C ILE A 262 2.33 6.92 -6.97
N LYS A 263 2.05 5.95 -7.83
CA LYS A 263 3.01 4.90 -8.20
C LYS A 263 4.28 5.50 -8.83
N ASN A 264 4.14 6.51 -9.69
CA ASN A 264 5.25 7.25 -10.29
C ASN A 264 6.08 7.99 -9.24
N TYR A 265 5.40 8.68 -8.34
CA TYR A 265 6.01 9.38 -7.21
C TYR A 265 6.85 8.42 -6.34
N VAL A 266 6.27 7.29 -5.94
CA VAL A 266 6.96 6.26 -5.14
C VAL A 266 8.13 5.66 -5.92
N GLY A 267 7.96 5.34 -7.21
CA GLY A 267 9.01 4.74 -8.02
C GLY A 267 10.22 5.65 -8.26
N MET A 268 9.99 6.93 -8.53
CA MET A 268 11.08 7.91 -8.61
C MET A 268 11.82 8.05 -7.27
N MET A 269 11.09 8.03 -6.15
CA MET A 269 11.68 8.13 -4.82
C MET A 269 12.50 6.88 -4.46
N ALA A 270 11.97 5.69 -4.74
CA ALA A 270 12.64 4.41 -4.51
C ALA A 270 13.90 4.27 -5.35
N ALA A 271 13.90 4.79 -6.58
CA ALA A 271 15.04 4.70 -7.49
C ALA A 271 16.27 5.52 -7.05
N ILE A 272 16.08 6.61 -6.30
CA ILE A 272 17.19 7.50 -5.90
C ILE A 272 18.27 6.77 -5.11
N GLY A 273 17.88 5.85 -4.22
CA GLY A 273 18.81 5.07 -3.41
C GLY A 273 19.75 4.19 -4.21
N PRO A 274 19.23 3.24 -5.00
CA PRO A 274 20.03 2.42 -5.91
C PRO A 274 20.85 3.25 -6.90
N LEU A 275 20.32 4.38 -7.38
CA LEU A 275 21.05 5.29 -8.28
C LEU A 275 22.26 5.97 -7.62
N HIS A 276 22.18 6.33 -6.34
CA HIS A 276 23.34 6.83 -5.61
C HIS A 276 24.42 5.76 -5.51
N LEU A 277 24.05 4.55 -5.08
CA LEU A 277 24.99 3.44 -4.92
C LEU A 277 25.66 3.08 -6.25
N ALA A 278 24.88 2.87 -7.31
CA ALA A 278 25.41 2.57 -8.63
C ALA A 278 26.24 3.73 -9.21
N GLY A 279 25.81 4.98 -8.98
CA GLY A 279 26.53 6.16 -9.45
C GLY A 279 27.92 6.33 -8.84
N ASP A 280 28.10 5.87 -7.59
CA ASP A 280 29.39 5.89 -6.90
C ASP A 280 30.31 4.73 -7.36
N LEU A 281 29.72 3.60 -7.75
CA LEU A 281 30.45 2.38 -8.17
C LEU A 281 30.91 2.42 -9.63
N ILE A 282 30.17 3.06 -10.56
CA ILE A 282 30.51 3.08 -12.00
C ILE A 282 31.91 3.59 -12.33
N ILE A 283 32.45 4.48 -11.51
CA ILE A 283 33.75 5.10 -11.78
C ILE A 283 34.83 4.55 -10.85
N GLY A 284 34.46 3.66 -9.92
CA GLY A 284 35.26 3.31 -8.76
C GLY A 284 35.31 4.50 -7.79
N ALA A 285 35.18 4.22 -6.49
CA ALA A 285 35.22 5.25 -5.47
C ALA A 285 36.47 6.15 -5.61
N GLY A 286 36.28 7.40 -6.04
CA GLY A 286 37.33 8.42 -6.09
C GLY A 286 38.37 8.34 -7.22
N ILE A 287 38.14 7.54 -8.28
CA ILE A 287 39.13 7.39 -9.38
C ILE A 287 38.77 8.29 -10.57
N SER A 288 39.37 9.49 -10.65
CA SER A 288 39.13 10.47 -11.73
C SER A 288 39.78 10.10 -13.07
N GLN A 289 40.77 9.20 -13.09
CA GLN A 289 41.45 8.74 -14.31
C GLN A 289 41.83 7.26 -14.17
N GLN A 290 41.41 6.43 -15.14
CA GLN A 290 41.96 5.09 -15.32
C GLN A 290 42.82 5.06 -16.58
N THR A 291 44.09 4.68 -16.41
CA THR A 291 45.00 4.41 -17.51
C THR A 291 45.14 2.90 -17.63
N ILE A 292 44.42 2.31 -18.59
CA ILE A 292 44.61 0.90 -18.92
C ILE A 292 45.71 0.84 -19.97
N GLY A 293 46.86 0.30 -19.55
CA GLY A 293 47.98 0.01 -20.44
C GLY A 293 48.04 -1.49 -20.68
N MET A 294 47.75 -1.92 -21.90
CA MET A 294 48.04 -3.29 -22.33
C MET A 294 48.82 -3.23 -23.64
N ASP A 295 50.10 -3.61 -23.55
CA ASP A 295 51.05 -3.80 -24.65
C ASP A 295 51.05 -2.69 -25.72
N GLY A 296 51.51 -1.50 -25.33
CA GLY A 296 51.75 -0.37 -26.25
C GLY A 296 50.51 0.43 -26.65
N LEU A 297 49.29 0.00 -26.29
CA LEU A 297 48.07 0.79 -26.41
C LEU A 297 47.72 1.39 -25.04
N THR A 298 47.77 2.72 -24.96
CA THR A 298 47.34 3.47 -23.79
C THR A 298 45.91 3.93 -24.01
N GLN A 299 44.94 3.35 -23.30
CA GLN A 299 43.58 3.87 -23.27
C GLN A 299 43.40 4.70 -22.02
N GLN A 300 43.40 6.02 -22.19
CA GLN A 300 43.07 6.96 -21.13
C GLN A 300 41.56 7.15 -21.10
N ILE A 301 40.91 6.66 -20.05
CA ILE A 301 39.50 6.93 -19.78
C ILE A 301 39.46 8.06 -18.75
N SER A 302 39.20 9.28 -19.24
CA SER A 302 38.92 10.43 -18.37
C SER A 302 37.42 10.46 -18.11
N SER A 303 37.00 10.16 -16.89
CA SER A 303 35.59 10.29 -16.50
C SER A 303 35.31 11.72 -16.02
N THR A 304 34.09 12.22 -16.24
CA THR A 304 33.63 13.51 -15.70
C THR A 304 33.06 13.36 -14.27
N ALA A 305 33.48 12.34 -13.52
CA ALA A 305 33.14 12.20 -12.12
C ALA A 305 33.72 13.36 -11.32
N SER A 306 32.89 13.95 -10.47
CA SER A 306 33.31 14.92 -9.47
C SER A 306 32.78 14.47 -8.11
N ALA A 307 33.35 14.97 -7.02
CA ALA A 307 32.82 14.78 -5.66
C ALA A 307 31.35 15.22 -5.50
N THR A 308 30.81 15.96 -6.47
CA THR A 308 29.41 16.42 -6.53
C THR A 308 28.60 15.79 -7.69
N ASN A 309 29.22 14.94 -8.51
CA ASN A 309 28.63 14.39 -9.73
C ASN A 309 28.96 12.89 -9.82
N SER A 310 28.14 12.06 -9.17
CA SER A 310 28.12 10.62 -9.38
C SER A 310 27.66 10.30 -10.82
N GLY A 311 27.93 9.09 -11.31
CA GLY A 311 27.63 8.70 -12.70
C GLY A 311 26.17 8.94 -13.13
N PHE A 312 25.24 9.00 -12.16
CA PHE A 312 23.80 9.22 -12.38
C PHE A 312 23.23 10.51 -11.79
N GLY A 313 24.08 11.47 -11.40
CA GLY A 313 23.66 12.72 -10.75
C GLY A 313 22.58 13.49 -11.53
N ALA A 314 22.69 13.57 -12.86
CA ALA A 314 21.68 14.25 -13.69
C ALA A 314 20.28 13.60 -13.63
N ARG A 315 20.21 12.27 -13.59
CA ARG A 315 18.94 11.53 -13.47
C ARG A 315 18.31 11.75 -12.10
N ILE A 316 19.13 11.68 -11.05
CA ILE A 316 18.70 11.94 -9.67
C ILE A 316 18.13 13.35 -9.53
N VAL A 317 18.84 14.36 -10.03
CA VAL A 317 18.36 15.76 -10.01
C VAL A 317 17.04 15.91 -10.76
N ASN A 318 16.87 15.23 -11.90
CA ASN A 318 15.61 15.25 -12.65
C ASN A 318 14.47 14.59 -11.87
N TYR A 319 14.71 13.45 -11.22
CA TYR A 319 13.72 12.79 -10.36
C TYR A 319 13.37 13.66 -9.16
N THR A 320 14.33 14.26 -8.46
CA THR A 320 14.05 15.15 -7.32
C THR A 320 13.19 16.36 -7.74
N LYS A 321 13.48 16.96 -8.90
CA LYS A 321 12.67 18.07 -9.43
C LYS A 321 11.24 17.63 -9.79
N GLN A 322 11.07 16.45 -10.37
CA GLN A 322 9.76 15.91 -10.71
C GLN A 322 8.97 15.55 -9.45
N LEU A 323 9.60 14.90 -8.47
CA LEU A 323 9.02 14.61 -7.16
C LEU A 323 8.47 15.88 -6.51
N GLN A 324 9.22 16.97 -6.48
CA GLN A 324 8.73 18.21 -5.86
C GLN A 324 7.44 18.74 -6.52
N ARG A 325 7.35 18.69 -7.86
CA ARG A 325 6.16 19.13 -8.61
C ARG A 325 4.98 18.18 -8.45
N GLU A 326 5.23 16.88 -8.52
CA GLU A 326 4.18 15.86 -8.36
C GLU A 326 3.62 15.86 -6.94
N ARG A 327 4.47 16.06 -5.92
CA ARG A 327 4.04 16.19 -4.53
C ARG A 327 3.00 17.31 -4.38
N GLU A 328 3.27 18.48 -4.94
CA GLU A 328 2.35 19.63 -4.87
C GLU A 328 1.04 19.32 -5.60
N THR A 329 1.12 18.68 -6.76
CA THR A 329 -0.06 18.32 -7.57
C THR A 329 -0.93 17.28 -6.86
N ILE A 330 -0.33 16.21 -6.34
CA ILE A 330 -1.03 15.13 -5.62
C ILE A 330 -1.66 15.68 -4.34
N ARG A 331 -0.93 16.48 -3.56
CA ARG A 331 -1.48 17.12 -2.36
C ARG A 331 -2.62 18.06 -2.70
N ALA A 332 -2.52 18.85 -3.77
CA ALA A 332 -3.60 19.72 -4.21
C ALA A 332 -4.84 18.95 -4.71
N TYR A 333 -4.67 17.75 -5.25
CA TYR A 333 -5.78 16.92 -5.71
C TYR A 333 -6.53 16.27 -4.53
N TYR A 334 -5.81 15.60 -3.62
CA TYR A 334 -6.43 14.87 -2.51
C TYR A 334 -6.76 15.77 -1.31
N LYS A 335 -5.87 16.70 -0.96
CA LYS A 335 -6.03 17.63 0.17
C LYS A 335 -6.32 19.06 -0.27
N GLY A 336 -6.78 19.24 -1.52
CA GLY A 336 -7.01 20.55 -2.13
C GLY A 336 -7.67 21.54 -1.17
N ALA A 337 -7.34 22.83 -1.31
CA ALA A 337 -7.62 23.92 -0.38
C ALA A 337 -8.90 23.68 0.44
N MET A 338 -8.74 22.98 1.58
CA MET A 338 -9.82 22.77 2.52
C MET A 338 -10.08 24.14 3.12
N MET A 339 -10.97 24.92 2.50
CA MET A 339 -11.64 25.99 3.21
C MET A 339 -12.48 25.29 4.27
N VAL A 340 -11.91 25.19 5.47
CA VAL A 340 -12.69 25.01 6.69
C VAL A 340 -13.67 26.17 6.69
N VAL A 341 -14.90 25.91 6.26
CA VAL A 341 -15.99 26.85 6.46
C VAL A 341 -16.27 26.81 7.96
N ALA A 342 -15.65 27.75 8.66
CA ALA A 342 -15.84 27.98 10.08
C ALA A 342 -17.30 28.30 10.41
#